data_AF-A0A1J5TFV1-F1
#
_entry.id   AF-A0A1J5TFV1-F1
#
_cell.length_a   1.000
_cell.length_b   1.000
_cell.length_c   1.000
_cell.angle_alpha   90.00
_cell.angle_beta   90.00
_cell.angle_gamma   90.00
#
_symmetry.space_group_name_H-M   'P 1'
#
loop_
_entity.id
_entity.type
_entity.pdbx_description
1 polymer ?
#
loop_
_entity_poly.entity_id
_entity_poly.type
_entity_poly.pdbx_seq_one_letter_code
_entity_poly.pdbx_strand_id
1 'polypeptide(L)'
;MTSTRASGRLRSALNTIGTLGAYFAVMIAVALVGLLILKGSVWLSQYLTPWLFKISWCGLVVVLLGLLPLVASKETRGAGGLGIFFASYLFGATLWFWSMLITYTFWGWPALIIGLVIMGVGVLPIALLATAIKGEWGLFGQLLLIFVVTIGTRGGGTWAVHKHEEAPGDLDMPKKLVVTSWLLFSTGFLGVIGYFTGLPIIGCSIALLFSRHRKVRKHGLVLLGLIVGLFAVFFGIGYLRAGTSYNHP
;
A
#
# COMPACT_ATOMS: atom_id res chain seq x y z
N MET A 1 -41.69 39.97 17.51
CA MET A 1 -41.58 38.49 17.33
C MET A 1 -41.00 38.05 15.96
N THR A 2 -40.88 38.93 14.96
CA THR A 2 -40.38 38.56 13.61
C THR A 2 -38.86 38.56 13.46
N SER A 3 -38.11 39.39 14.19
CA SER A 3 -36.66 39.51 14.05
C SER A 3 -35.88 38.27 14.54
N THR A 4 -36.37 37.59 15.58
CA THR A 4 -35.76 36.35 16.12
C THR A 4 -35.89 35.17 15.17
N ARG A 5 -36.93 35.15 14.32
CA ARG A 5 -37.15 34.09 13.34
C ARG A 5 -36.24 34.26 12.11
N ALA A 6 -35.99 35.51 11.71
CA ALA A 6 -35.11 35.84 10.59
C ALA A 6 -33.63 35.52 10.89
N SER A 7 -33.14 35.88 12.08
CA SER A 7 -31.76 35.59 12.50
C SER A 7 -31.48 34.09 12.64
N GLY A 8 -32.48 33.30 13.07
CA GLY A 8 -32.39 31.84 13.12
C GLY A 8 -32.20 31.18 11.75
N ARG A 9 -32.96 31.63 10.73
CA ARG A 9 -32.84 31.13 9.35
C ARG A 9 -31.49 31.50 8.74
N LEU A 10 -31.03 32.73 8.96
CA LEU A 10 -29.73 33.20 8.47
C LEU A 10 -28.58 32.37 9.05
N ARG A 11 -28.60 32.10 10.36
CA ARG A 11 -27.59 31.27 11.03
C ARG A 11 -27.59 29.83 10.51
N SER A 12 -28.76 29.25 10.21
CA SER A 12 -28.83 27.90 9.61
C SER A 12 -28.30 27.84 8.18
N ALA A 13 -28.57 28.86 7.36
CA ALA A 13 -28.05 28.96 6.00
C ALA A 13 -26.52 29.12 6.01
N LEU A 14 -25.99 30.02 6.86
CA LEU A 14 -24.56 30.22 7.05
C LEU A 14 -23.84 28.96 7.50
N ASN A 15 -24.42 28.22 8.45
CA ASN A 15 -23.83 26.95 8.90
C ASN A 15 -23.82 25.89 7.80
N THR A 16 -24.85 25.83 6.95
CA THR A 16 -24.94 24.86 5.86
C THR A 16 -23.92 25.17 4.76
N ILE A 17 -23.84 26.44 4.35
CA ILE A 17 -22.86 26.93 3.37
C ILE A 17 -21.43 26.75 3.92
N GLY A 18 -21.22 27.07 5.19
CA GLY A 18 -19.93 26.88 5.87
C GLY A 18 -19.51 25.41 5.92
N THR A 19 -20.43 24.49 6.23
CA THR A 19 -20.12 23.06 6.21
C THR A 19 -19.82 22.54 4.80
N LEU A 20 -20.61 22.93 3.80
CA LEU A 20 -20.36 22.55 2.40
C LEU A 20 -19.00 23.07 1.93
N GLY A 21 -18.69 24.34 2.21
CA GLY A 21 -17.39 24.94 1.90
C GLY A 21 -16.22 24.20 2.57
N ALA A 22 -16.38 23.79 3.83
CA ALA A 22 -15.37 22.99 4.53
C ALA A 22 -15.15 21.62 3.87
N TYR A 23 -16.21 20.94 3.42
CA TYR A 23 -16.07 19.66 2.70
C TYR A 23 -15.30 19.84 1.39
N PHE A 24 -15.63 20.84 0.58
CA PHE A 24 -14.89 21.13 -0.66
C PHE A 24 -13.43 21.49 -0.39
N ALA A 25 -13.17 22.30 0.63
CA ALA A 25 -11.80 22.67 1.01
C ALA A 25 -10.97 21.45 1.41
N VAL A 26 -11.54 20.52 2.20
CA VAL A 26 -10.86 19.27 2.58
C VAL A 26 -10.62 18.38 1.35
N MET A 27 -11.60 18.23 0.46
CA MET A 27 -11.44 17.44 -0.77
C MET A 27 -10.33 18.00 -1.67
N ILE A 28 -10.28 19.33 -1.82
CA ILE A 28 -9.21 20.01 -2.58
C ILE A 28 -7.86 19.80 -1.90
N ALA A 29 -7.78 19.94 -0.58
CA ALA A 29 -6.54 19.72 0.16
C ALA A 29 -6.03 18.27 -0.02
N VAL A 30 -6.90 17.27 0.09
CA VAL A 30 -6.55 15.86 -0.14
C VAL A 30 -6.10 15.63 -1.58
N ALA A 31 -6.81 16.20 -2.57
CA ALA A 31 -6.41 16.09 -3.98
C ALA A 31 -5.04 16.73 -4.24
N LEU A 32 -4.76 17.90 -3.67
CA LEU A 32 -3.47 18.58 -3.79
C LEU A 32 -2.34 17.78 -3.12
N VAL A 33 -2.56 17.24 -1.93
CA VAL A 33 -1.60 16.35 -1.26
C VAL A 33 -1.35 15.10 -2.09
N GLY A 34 -2.40 14.49 -2.64
CA GLY A 34 -2.29 13.37 -3.58
C GLY A 34 -1.42 13.72 -4.78
N LEU A 35 -1.69 14.83 -5.46
CA LEU A 35 -0.90 15.31 -6.60
C LEU A 35 0.57 15.59 -6.22
N LEU A 36 0.84 16.14 -5.04
CA LEU A 36 2.19 16.37 -4.54
C LEU A 36 2.94 15.05 -4.31
N ILE A 37 2.27 14.06 -3.71
CA ILE A 37 2.82 12.70 -3.52
C ILE A 37 3.10 12.05 -4.88
N LEU A 38 2.18 12.20 -5.85
CA LEU A 38 2.35 11.66 -7.20
C LEU A 38 3.53 12.31 -7.93
N LYS A 39 3.65 13.64 -7.88
CA LYS A 39 4.80 14.37 -8.43
C LYS A 39 6.11 13.94 -7.78
N GLY A 40 6.12 13.82 -6.46
CA GLY A 40 7.26 13.31 -5.70
C GLY A 40 7.60 11.87 -6.07
N SER A 41 6.60 11.01 -6.30
CA SER A 41 6.80 9.59 -6.64
C SER A 41 7.41 9.42 -8.03
N VAL A 42 6.97 10.18 -9.04
CA VAL A 42 7.58 10.15 -10.38
C VAL A 42 9.01 10.66 -10.35
N TRP A 43 9.25 11.78 -9.65
CA TRP A 43 10.61 12.30 -9.45
C TRP A 43 11.49 11.25 -8.77
N LEU A 44 11.04 10.69 -7.66
CA LEU A 44 11.75 9.65 -6.92
C LEU A 44 12.01 8.42 -7.79
N SER A 45 11.06 8.03 -8.65
CA SER A 45 11.22 6.92 -9.58
C SER A 45 12.39 7.14 -10.54
N GLN A 46 12.60 8.36 -11.03
CA GLN A 46 13.71 8.66 -11.95
C GLN A 46 15.08 8.44 -11.30
N TYR A 47 15.22 8.77 -10.02
CA TYR A 47 16.48 8.58 -9.28
C TYR A 47 16.65 7.15 -8.75
N LEU A 48 15.58 6.52 -8.27
CA LEU A 48 15.63 5.17 -7.68
C LEU A 48 15.76 4.09 -8.74
N THR A 49 15.09 4.21 -9.89
CA THR A 49 15.01 3.13 -10.88
C THR A 49 16.39 2.63 -11.36
N PRO A 50 17.37 3.49 -11.71
CA PRO A 50 18.70 3.03 -12.11
C PRO A 50 19.42 2.24 -11.00
N TRP A 51 19.21 2.62 -9.74
CA TRP A 51 19.78 1.93 -8.58
C TRP A 51 19.07 0.61 -8.29
N LEU A 52 17.74 0.62 -8.33
CA LEU A 52 16.89 -0.55 -8.13
C LEU A 52 17.17 -1.62 -9.18
N PHE A 53 17.44 -1.25 -10.43
CA PHE A 53 17.85 -2.21 -11.45
C PHE A 53 19.17 -2.88 -11.12
N LYS A 54 20.18 -2.13 -10.71
CA LYS A 54 21.50 -2.69 -10.34
C LYS A 54 21.37 -3.66 -9.17
N ILE A 55 20.69 -3.25 -8.11
CA ILE A 55 20.47 -4.10 -6.93
C ILE A 55 19.62 -5.32 -7.29
N SER A 56 18.58 -5.16 -8.13
CA SER A 56 17.77 -6.29 -8.60
C SER A 56 18.58 -7.29 -9.42
N TRP A 57 19.45 -6.84 -10.32
CA TRP A 57 20.32 -7.77 -11.05
C TRP A 57 21.25 -8.54 -10.09
N CYS A 58 21.87 -7.86 -9.12
CA CYS A 58 22.64 -8.52 -8.07
C CYS A 58 21.79 -9.49 -7.26
N GLY A 59 20.57 -9.09 -6.88
CA GLY A 59 19.63 -9.91 -6.14
C GLY A 59 19.21 -11.15 -6.91
N LEU A 60 19.01 -11.04 -8.23
CA LEU A 60 18.69 -12.18 -9.09
C LEU A 60 19.85 -13.18 -9.14
N VAL A 61 21.09 -12.69 -9.27
CA VAL A 61 22.28 -13.56 -9.21
C VAL A 61 22.40 -14.25 -7.85
N VAL A 62 22.18 -13.53 -6.74
CA VAL A 62 22.19 -14.10 -5.39
C VAL A 62 21.08 -15.15 -5.22
N VAL A 63 19.89 -14.91 -5.76
CA VAL A 63 18.80 -15.89 -5.74
C VAL A 63 19.20 -17.14 -6.52
N LEU A 64 19.67 -16.99 -7.76
CA LEU A 64 19.93 -18.12 -8.65
C LEU A 64 21.15 -18.95 -8.21
N LEU A 65 22.24 -18.30 -7.82
CA LEU A 65 23.52 -18.96 -7.52
C LEU A 65 23.74 -19.22 -6.03
N GLY A 66 23.09 -18.45 -5.15
CA GLY A 66 23.21 -18.61 -3.71
C GLY A 66 22.00 -19.34 -3.14
N LEU A 67 20.85 -18.67 -3.14
CA LEU A 67 19.70 -19.12 -2.35
C LEU A 67 18.99 -20.34 -2.95
N LEU A 68 18.97 -20.48 -4.27
CA LEU A 68 18.28 -21.58 -4.95
C LEU A 68 18.99 -22.94 -4.74
N PRO A 69 20.34 -23.02 -4.79
CA PRO A 69 21.06 -24.21 -4.31
C PRO A 69 20.80 -24.52 -2.83
N LEU A 70 20.70 -23.50 -1.96
CA LEU A 70 20.37 -23.69 -0.55
C LEU A 70 18.97 -24.31 -0.36
N VAL A 71 18.01 -24.00 -1.22
CA VAL A 71 16.65 -24.59 -1.16
C VAL A 71 16.65 -26.08 -1.51
N ALA A 72 17.63 -26.57 -2.28
CA ALA A 72 17.74 -27.99 -2.63
C ALA A 72 18.03 -28.85 -1.39
N SER A 73 18.93 -28.40 -0.52
CA SER A 73 19.29 -29.06 0.73
C SER A 73 18.14 -29.00 1.74
N LYS A 74 17.77 -30.15 2.34
CA LYS A 74 16.66 -30.22 3.29
C LYS A 74 16.89 -29.34 4.53
N GLU A 75 18.11 -29.31 5.02
CA GLU A 75 18.52 -28.60 6.24
C GLU A 75 18.52 -27.07 6.09
N THR A 76 18.92 -26.54 4.94
CA THR A 76 19.03 -25.08 4.71
C THR A 76 17.85 -24.51 3.92
N ARG A 77 16.85 -25.34 3.61
CA ARG A 77 15.68 -24.95 2.80
C ARG A 77 14.89 -23.79 3.39
N GLY A 78 14.69 -23.79 4.71
CA GLY A 78 13.95 -22.73 5.39
C GLY A 78 14.62 -21.37 5.22
N ALA A 79 15.93 -21.30 5.50
CA ALA A 79 16.72 -20.08 5.34
C ALA A 79 16.79 -19.62 3.87
N GLY A 80 17.02 -20.54 2.93
CA GLY A 80 17.00 -20.25 1.49
C GLY A 80 15.65 -19.71 1.03
N GLY A 81 14.55 -20.34 1.48
CA GLY A 81 13.18 -19.93 1.15
C GLY A 81 12.84 -18.52 1.66
N LEU A 82 13.22 -18.20 2.90
CA LEU A 82 13.08 -16.85 3.45
C LEU A 82 13.87 -15.82 2.65
N GLY A 83 15.13 -16.12 2.32
CA GLY A 83 15.96 -15.24 1.51
C GLY A 83 15.32 -14.93 0.16
N ILE A 84 14.79 -15.95 -0.53
CA ILE A 84 14.10 -15.78 -1.81
C ILE A 84 12.82 -14.96 -1.64
N PHE A 85 12.06 -15.19 -0.56
CA PHE A 85 10.88 -14.40 -0.25
C PHE A 85 11.22 -12.92 -0.02
N PHE A 86 12.28 -12.61 0.72
CA PHE A 86 12.74 -11.22 0.93
C PHE A 86 13.21 -10.58 -0.38
N ALA A 87 13.94 -11.32 -1.22
CA ALA A 87 14.34 -10.85 -2.54
C ALA A 87 13.13 -10.47 -3.43
N SER A 88 11.97 -11.11 -3.25
CA SER A 88 10.74 -10.75 -3.98
C SER A 88 10.28 -9.31 -3.73
N TYR A 89 10.56 -8.72 -2.57
CA TYR A 89 10.21 -7.31 -2.29
C TYR A 89 11.08 -6.35 -3.10
N LEU A 90 12.36 -6.67 -3.26
CA LEU A 90 13.28 -5.90 -4.10
C LEU A 90 12.83 -5.92 -5.57
N PHE A 91 12.48 -7.09 -6.10
CA PHE A 91 11.97 -7.21 -7.47
C PHE A 91 10.63 -6.51 -7.65
N GLY A 92 9.72 -6.66 -6.69
CA GLY A 92 8.42 -5.99 -6.70
C GLY A 92 8.53 -4.47 -6.62
N ALA A 93 9.42 -3.93 -5.80
CA ALA A 93 9.69 -2.50 -5.74
C ALA A 93 10.23 -1.97 -7.06
N THR A 94 11.21 -2.67 -7.64
CA THR A 94 11.78 -2.32 -8.95
C THR A 94 10.72 -2.32 -10.04
N LEU A 95 9.89 -3.37 -10.09
CA LEU A 95 8.78 -3.47 -11.03
C LEU A 95 7.77 -2.32 -10.85
N TRP A 96 7.43 -1.97 -9.61
CA TRP A 96 6.45 -0.93 -9.32
C TRP A 96 6.94 0.46 -9.73
N PHE A 97 8.14 0.87 -9.29
CA PHE A 97 8.74 2.15 -9.66
C PHE A 97 8.96 2.27 -11.17
N TRP A 98 9.38 1.18 -11.80
CA TRP A 98 9.62 1.19 -13.23
C TRP A 98 8.33 1.25 -14.05
N SER A 99 7.29 0.52 -13.64
CA SER A 99 5.96 0.59 -14.26
C SER A 99 5.37 2.00 -14.15
N MET A 100 5.57 2.67 -13.01
CA MET A 100 5.15 4.06 -12.81
C MET A 100 5.86 4.99 -13.78
N LEU A 101 7.18 4.85 -13.90
CA LEU A 101 7.97 5.67 -14.81
C LEU A 101 7.54 5.47 -16.26
N ILE A 102 7.38 4.22 -16.72
CA ILE A 102 6.92 3.89 -18.08
C ILE A 102 5.53 4.46 -18.36
N THR A 103 4.57 4.25 -17.44
CA THR A 103 3.21 4.76 -17.59
C THR A 103 3.21 6.28 -17.75
N TYR A 104 3.99 6.97 -16.90
CA TYR A 104 4.14 8.41 -16.98
C TYR A 104 4.79 8.86 -18.29
N THR A 105 5.85 8.19 -18.73
CA THR A 105 6.57 8.55 -19.95
C THR A 105 5.71 8.39 -21.20
N PHE A 106 4.88 7.34 -21.29
CA PHE A 106 4.08 7.12 -22.50
C PHE A 106 2.72 7.80 -22.50
N TRP A 107 2.00 7.79 -21.37
CA TRP A 107 0.60 8.25 -21.30
C TRP A 107 0.40 9.42 -20.31
N GLY A 108 1.45 9.86 -19.61
CA GLY A 108 1.41 11.03 -18.75
C GLY A 108 0.65 10.83 -17.44
N TRP A 109 0.31 11.96 -16.81
CA TRP A 109 -0.36 12.01 -15.51
C TRP A 109 -1.72 11.30 -15.46
N PRO A 110 -2.64 11.47 -16.44
CA PRO A 110 -3.98 10.88 -16.33
C PRO A 110 -3.95 9.36 -16.21
N ALA A 111 -3.15 8.69 -17.05
CA ALA A 111 -3.00 7.25 -17.01
C ALA A 111 -2.37 6.75 -15.70
N LEU A 112 -1.37 7.47 -15.19
CA LEU A 112 -0.74 7.13 -13.92
C LEU A 112 -1.71 7.24 -12.75
N ILE A 113 -2.54 8.30 -12.72
CA ILE A 113 -3.58 8.49 -11.71
C ILE A 113 -4.58 7.33 -11.78
N ILE A 114 -5.06 6.98 -12.98
CA ILE A 114 -5.97 5.86 -13.18
C ILE A 114 -5.35 4.55 -12.67
N GLY A 115 -4.08 4.29 -12.99
CA GLY A 115 -3.37 3.07 -12.57
C GLY A 115 -3.21 2.95 -11.05
N LEU A 116 -2.97 4.09 -10.39
CA LEU A 116 -2.86 4.12 -8.93
C LEU A 116 -4.21 4.03 -8.23
N VAL A 117 -5.26 4.67 -8.77
CA VAL A 117 -6.59 4.68 -8.16
C VAL A 117 -7.32 3.35 -8.32
N ILE A 118 -7.22 2.70 -9.48
CA ILE A 118 -7.99 1.47 -9.75
C ILE A 118 -7.53 0.31 -8.87
N MET A 119 -6.22 0.18 -8.57
CA MET A 119 -5.73 -0.93 -7.75
C MET A 119 -4.44 -0.69 -6.96
N GLY A 120 -3.78 0.47 -7.02
CA GLY A 120 -2.42 0.68 -6.46
C GLY A 120 -1.32 -0.13 -7.17
N VAL A 121 -1.56 -1.42 -7.49
CA VAL A 121 -0.80 -2.32 -8.38
C VAL A 121 -1.20 -2.08 -9.82
N GLY A 122 -2.32 -1.38 -10.07
CA GLY A 122 -2.88 -1.16 -11.40
C GLY A 122 -1.93 -0.43 -12.36
N VAL A 123 -0.89 0.19 -11.82
CA VAL A 123 0.21 0.79 -12.60
C VAL A 123 0.90 -0.24 -13.50
N LEU A 124 1.06 -1.50 -13.06
CA LEU A 124 1.69 -2.54 -13.87
C LEU A 124 0.84 -2.90 -15.11
N PRO A 125 -0.45 -3.26 -14.98
CA PRO A 125 -1.32 -3.47 -16.15
C PRO A 125 -1.34 -2.30 -17.13
N ILE A 126 -1.35 -1.05 -16.62
CA ILE A 126 -1.31 0.13 -17.50
C ILE A 126 0.04 0.25 -18.19
N ALA A 127 1.17 0.00 -17.51
CA ALA A 127 2.50 0.02 -18.14
C ALA A 127 2.63 -1.05 -19.23
N LEU A 128 2.12 -2.26 -19.00
CA LEU A 128 2.07 -3.34 -19.99
C LEU A 128 1.19 -2.95 -21.19
N LEU A 129 0.03 -2.36 -20.95
CA LEU A 129 -0.84 -1.88 -22.01
C LEU A 129 -0.20 -0.73 -22.80
N ALA A 130 0.44 0.22 -22.12
CA ALA A 130 1.12 1.36 -22.73
C ALA A 130 2.29 0.92 -23.61
N THR A 131 3.13 0.00 -23.13
CA THR A 131 4.27 -0.56 -23.90
C THR A 131 3.78 -1.37 -25.10
N ALA A 132 2.74 -2.19 -24.95
CA ALA A 132 2.16 -2.95 -26.05
C ALA A 132 1.58 -2.04 -27.14
N ILE A 133 0.79 -1.02 -26.77
CA ILE A 133 0.17 -0.08 -27.73
C ILE A 133 1.23 0.80 -28.41
N LYS A 134 2.30 1.17 -27.72
CA LYS A 134 3.42 1.93 -28.29
C LYS A 134 4.36 1.09 -29.15
N GLY A 135 4.16 -0.23 -29.23
CA GLY A 135 5.02 -1.15 -29.99
C GLY A 135 6.37 -1.44 -29.35
N GLU A 136 6.54 -1.11 -28.07
CA GLU A 136 7.77 -1.25 -27.29
C GLU A 136 7.87 -2.67 -26.70
N TRP A 137 7.93 -3.68 -27.57
CA TRP A 137 7.91 -5.09 -27.19
C TRP A 137 9.09 -5.51 -26.28
N GLY A 138 10.24 -4.83 -26.41
CA GLY A 138 11.37 -5.03 -25.53
C GLY A 138 11.05 -4.64 -24.09
N LEU A 139 10.49 -3.45 -23.87
CA LEU A 139 10.06 -3.00 -22.55
C LEU A 139 8.91 -3.85 -22.00
N PHE A 140 7.96 -4.22 -22.86
CA PHE A 140 6.86 -5.12 -22.50
C PHE A 140 7.38 -6.46 -21.96
N GLY A 141 8.28 -7.10 -22.70
CA GLY A 141 8.88 -8.39 -22.32
C GLY A 141 9.68 -8.30 -21.03
N GLN A 142 10.43 -7.20 -20.82
CA GLN A 142 11.18 -6.99 -19.59
C GLN A 142 10.26 -6.76 -18.37
N LEU A 143 9.17 -5.99 -18.52
CA LEU A 143 8.15 -5.82 -17.47
C LEU A 143 7.50 -7.16 -17.10
N LEU A 144 7.19 -7.98 -18.11
CA LEU A 144 6.63 -9.30 -17.89
C LEU A 144 7.64 -10.23 -17.20
N LEU A 145 8.90 -10.20 -17.60
CA LEU A 145 9.96 -11.01 -17.00
C LEU A 145 10.13 -10.69 -15.51
N ILE A 146 10.29 -9.41 -15.14
CA ILE A 146 10.46 -9.04 -13.73
C ILE A 146 9.18 -9.30 -12.92
N PHE A 147 8.01 -9.21 -13.54
CA PHE A 147 6.75 -9.63 -12.91
C PHE A 147 6.75 -11.13 -12.59
N VAL A 148 7.11 -11.98 -13.56
CA VAL A 148 7.23 -13.43 -13.35
C VAL A 148 8.29 -13.74 -12.28
N VAL A 149 9.44 -13.07 -12.29
CA VAL A 149 10.47 -13.22 -11.25
C VAL A 149 9.93 -12.83 -9.88
N THR A 150 9.18 -11.73 -9.77
CA THR A 150 8.60 -11.26 -8.51
C THR A 150 7.62 -12.29 -7.94
N ILE A 151 6.68 -12.77 -8.75
CA ILE A 151 5.69 -13.76 -8.31
C ILE A 151 6.34 -15.12 -8.06
N GLY A 152 7.28 -15.52 -8.93
CA GLY A 152 8.01 -16.79 -8.84
C GLY A 152 8.86 -16.87 -7.58
N THR A 153 9.61 -15.81 -7.24
CA THR A 153 10.39 -15.76 -5.99
C THR A 153 9.48 -15.69 -4.77
N ARG A 154 8.38 -14.93 -4.82
CA ARG A 154 7.44 -14.89 -3.70
C ARG A 154 6.81 -16.25 -3.42
N GLY A 155 6.25 -16.89 -4.45
CA GLY A 155 5.64 -18.21 -4.36
C GLY A 155 6.66 -19.29 -4.00
N GLY A 156 7.78 -19.36 -4.72
CA GLY A 156 8.85 -20.32 -4.50
C GLY A 156 9.49 -20.22 -3.11
N GLY A 157 9.70 -18.99 -2.62
CA GLY A 157 10.20 -18.74 -1.27
C GLY A 157 9.23 -19.25 -0.21
N THR A 158 7.93 -18.92 -0.32
CA THR A 158 6.93 -19.42 0.63
C THR A 158 6.78 -20.94 0.60
N TRP A 159 6.81 -21.55 -0.59
CA TRP A 159 6.75 -23.00 -0.74
C TRP A 159 7.95 -23.68 -0.08
N ALA A 160 9.16 -23.15 -0.26
CA ALA A 160 10.36 -23.69 0.33
C ALA A 160 10.30 -23.66 1.87
N VAL A 161 9.78 -22.58 2.45
CA VAL A 161 9.61 -22.44 3.90
C VAL A 161 8.59 -23.46 4.44
N HIS A 162 7.42 -23.60 3.81
CA HIS A 162 6.41 -24.56 4.28
C HIS A 162 6.91 -26.01 4.21
N LYS A 163 7.64 -26.35 3.14
CA LYS A 163 8.22 -27.69 2.98
C LYS A 163 9.31 -28.02 4.01
N HIS A 164 9.88 -27.02 4.68
CA HIS A 164 10.81 -27.25 5.78
C HIS A 164 10.07 -27.60 7.08
N GLU A 165 8.92 -26.97 7.36
CA GLU A 165 8.13 -27.21 8.58
C GLU A 165 7.52 -28.62 8.66
N GLU A 166 7.34 -29.28 7.51
CA GLU A 166 6.86 -30.67 7.43
C GLU A 166 7.95 -31.71 7.75
N ALA A 167 9.21 -31.31 7.90
CA ALA A 167 10.31 -32.21 8.24
C ALA A 167 10.26 -32.56 9.75
N PRO A 168 10.22 -33.85 10.13
CA PRO A 168 10.17 -34.25 11.52
C PRO A 168 11.53 -33.96 12.20
N GLY A 169 11.57 -32.86 12.94
CA GLY A 169 12.69 -32.47 13.81
C GLY A 169 13.62 -31.43 13.19
N ASP A 170 13.27 -30.14 13.29
CA ASP A 170 14.12 -29.04 13.81
C ASP A 170 13.55 -27.65 13.42
N LEU A 171 13.76 -26.69 14.31
CA LEU A 171 13.44 -25.26 14.28
C LEU A 171 11.95 -24.90 14.12
N ASP A 172 11.31 -24.75 15.28
CA ASP A 172 9.97 -24.19 15.46
C ASP A 172 9.98 -22.68 15.12
N MET A 173 10.11 -22.37 13.83
CA MET A 173 9.91 -21.03 13.30
C MET A 173 8.51 -20.57 13.68
N PRO A 174 8.32 -19.35 14.21
CA PRO A 174 7.00 -18.90 14.59
C PRO A 174 6.14 -18.78 13.32
N LYS A 175 5.26 -19.77 13.09
CA LYS A 175 4.28 -19.86 11.97
C LYS A 175 3.53 -18.55 11.71
N LYS A 176 3.43 -17.73 12.76
CA LYS A 176 2.90 -16.36 12.70
C LYS A 176 3.70 -15.49 11.73
N LEU A 177 5.03 -15.50 11.67
CA LEU A 177 5.79 -14.53 10.87
C LEU A 177 5.53 -14.63 9.35
N VAL A 178 5.40 -15.85 8.81
CA VAL A 178 5.17 -16.08 7.36
C VAL A 178 3.73 -15.73 6.98
N VAL A 179 2.75 -16.23 7.75
CA VAL A 179 1.32 -15.92 7.53
C VAL A 179 1.04 -14.45 7.78
N THR A 180 1.66 -13.84 8.78
CA THR A 180 1.50 -12.41 9.07
C THR A 180 2.21 -11.56 8.01
N SER A 181 3.31 -12.00 7.39
CA SER A 181 3.93 -11.26 6.28
C SER A 181 3.09 -11.32 5.00
N TRP A 182 2.46 -12.47 4.72
CA TRP A 182 1.48 -12.63 3.64
C TRP A 182 0.24 -11.77 3.88
N LEU A 183 -0.29 -11.80 5.11
CA LEU A 183 -1.41 -10.98 5.53
C LEU A 183 -1.03 -9.50 5.47
N LEU A 184 0.08 -9.04 6.04
CA LEU A 184 0.53 -7.64 6.02
C LEU A 184 0.81 -7.12 4.61
N PHE A 185 1.27 -7.95 3.68
CA PHE A 185 1.37 -7.53 2.28
C PHE A 185 -0.02 -7.45 1.65
N SER A 186 -0.88 -8.46 1.82
CA SER A 186 -2.25 -8.41 1.28
C SER A 186 -3.12 -7.32 1.92
N THR A 187 -2.97 -7.05 3.22
CA THR A 187 -3.77 -6.12 4.03
C THR A 187 -3.16 -4.74 4.12
N GLY A 188 -1.83 -4.59 4.04
CA GLY A 188 -1.19 -3.30 3.81
C GLY A 188 -1.54 -2.78 2.41
N PHE A 189 -1.59 -3.69 1.44
CA PHE A 189 -1.92 -3.37 0.06
C PHE A 189 -3.44 -3.12 -0.14
N LEU A 190 -4.31 -3.99 0.39
CA LEU A 190 -5.77 -3.76 0.42
C LEU A 190 -6.17 -2.65 1.41
N GLY A 191 -5.37 -2.40 2.44
CA GLY A 191 -5.60 -1.36 3.45
C GLY A 191 -5.33 0.04 2.88
N VAL A 192 -4.34 0.20 2.01
CA VAL A 192 -4.14 1.44 1.24
C VAL A 192 -5.30 1.64 0.25
N ILE A 193 -5.79 0.59 -0.41
CA ILE A 193 -6.98 0.64 -1.28
C ILE A 193 -8.24 1.04 -0.48
N GLY A 194 -8.47 0.41 0.68
CA GLY A 194 -9.60 0.69 1.57
C GLY A 194 -9.50 2.06 2.23
N TYR A 195 -8.29 2.57 2.46
CA TYR A 195 -8.07 3.92 2.98
C TYR A 195 -8.46 4.97 1.93
N PHE A 196 -8.05 4.82 0.67
CA PHE A 196 -8.37 5.80 -0.37
C PHE A 196 -9.81 5.72 -0.89
N THR A 197 -10.42 4.52 -0.93
CA THR A 197 -11.81 4.35 -1.41
C THR A 197 -12.85 4.40 -0.29
N GLY A 198 -12.49 3.98 0.93
CA GLY A 198 -13.42 3.87 2.07
C GLY A 198 -13.60 5.14 2.88
N LEU A 199 -12.58 6.00 3.03
CA LEU A 199 -12.70 7.27 3.76
C LEU A 199 -13.77 8.22 3.21
N PRO A 200 -13.90 8.44 1.88
CA PRO A 200 -14.96 9.30 1.37
C PRO A 200 -16.35 8.68 1.53
N ILE A 201 -16.50 7.36 1.40
CA ILE A 201 -17.80 6.67 1.51
C ILE A 201 -18.29 6.60 2.97
N ILE A 202 -17.39 6.28 3.90
CA ILE A 202 -17.65 6.27 5.35
C ILE A 202 -17.86 7.69 5.85
N GLY A 203 -17.06 8.66 5.38
CA GLY A 203 -17.25 10.08 5.67
C GLY A 203 -18.61 10.61 5.20
N CYS A 204 -19.05 10.23 3.99
CA CYS A 204 -20.36 10.59 3.46
C CYS A 204 -21.50 9.93 4.27
N SER A 205 -21.35 8.65 4.63
CA SER A 205 -22.34 7.92 5.43
C SER A 205 -22.48 8.46 6.85
N ILE A 206 -21.35 8.83 7.49
CA ILE A 206 -21.34 9.46 8.82
C ILE A 206 -21.89 10.88 8.75
N ALA A 207 -21.56 11.67 7.71
CA ALA A 207 -22.11 13.01 7.52
C ALA A 207 -23.64 12.97 7.28
N LEU A 208 -24.13 11.99 6.54
CA LEU A 208 -25.56 11.75 6.32
C LEU A 208 -26.27 11.30 7.61
N LEU A 209 -25.63 10.46 8.43
CA LEU A 209 -26.13 10.06 9.75
C LEU A 209 -26.14 11.26 10.74
N PHE A 210 -25.13 12.13 10.69
CA PHE A 210 -25.04 13.32 11.54
C PHE A 210 -26.02 14.45 11.14
N SER A 211 -26.36 14.56 9.85
CA SER A 211 -27.37 15.48 9.33
C SER A 211 -28.75 15.21 9.96
N ARG A 212 -29.04 13.94 10.28
CA ARG A 212 -30.39 13.50 10.70
C ARG A 212 -30.70 13.74 12.18
N HIS A 213 -29.71 13.88 13.08
CA HIS A 213 -29.96 14.01 14.53
C HIS A 213 -29.17 15.14 15.22
N ARG A 214 -29.83 16.29 15.45
CA ARG A 214 -29.25 17.48 16.10
C ARG A 214 -28.79 17.28 17.56
N LYS A 215 -29.26 16.25 18.27
CA LYS A 215 -29.03 16.06 19.72
C LYS A 215 -27.73 15.32 20.07
N VAL A 216 -27.07 14.66 19.11
CA VAL A 216 -25.87 13.80 19.34
C VAL A 216 -24.55 14.54 19.08
N ARG A 217 -24.62 15.80 18.63
CA ARG A 217 -23.48 16.56 18.07
C ARG A 217 -22.31 16.79 19.05
N LYS A 218 -22.56 16.80 20.37
CA LYS A 218 -21.49 16.98 21.37
C LYS A 218 -20.78 15.69 21.77
N HIS A 219 -21.45 14.53 21.73
CA HIS A 219 -20.83 13.25 22.12
C HIS A 219 -20.18 12.53 20.93
N GLY A 220 -20.70 12.70 19.70
CA GLY A 220 -20.15 12.00 18.54
C GLY A 220 -18.79 12.51 18.06
N LEU A 221 -18.46 13.80 18.28
CA LEU A 221 -17.12 14.34 18.00
C LEU A 221 -16.07 13.80 18.99
N VAL A 222 -16.46 13.61 20.25
CA VAL A 222 -15.61 13.00 21.29
C VAL A 222 -15.42 11.51 21.00
N LEU A 223 -16.46 10.81 20.54
CA LEU A 223 -16.37 9.41 20.14
C LEU A 223 -15.49 9.22 18.89
N LEU A 224 -15.59 10.11 17.90
CA LEU A 224 -14.73 10.07 16.71
C LEU A 224 -13.26 10.35 17.07
N GLY A 225 -13.01 11.33 17.94
CA GLY A 225 -11.68 11.60 18.49
C GLY A 225 -11.13 10.44 19.33
N LEU A 226 -11.98 9.76 20.11
CA LEU A 226 -11.61 8.55 20.86
C LEU A 226 -11.33 7.37 19.94
N ILE A 227 -12.09 7.17 18.86
CA ILE A 227 -11.86 6.08 17.90
C ILE A 227 -10.56 6.32 17.13
N VAL A 228 -10.31 7.54 16.66
CA VAL A 228 -9.04 7.91 16.00
C VAL A 228 -7.87 7.82 16.99
N GLY A 229 -8.06 8.25 18.24
CA GLY A 229 -7.06 8.13 19.31
C GLY A 229 -6.76 6.70 19.72
N LEU A 230 -7.78 5.84 19.89
CA LEU A 230 -7.62 4.41 20.14
C LEU A 230 -6.92 3.71 18.97
N PHE A 231 -7.22 4.09 17.72
CA PHE A 231 -6.53 3.54 16.55
C PHE A 231 -5.06 3.96 16.49
N ALA A 232 -4.73 5.21 16.83
CA ALA A 232 -3.34 5.68 16.94
C ALA A 232 -2.59 4.97 18.08
N VAL A 233 -3.27 4.70 19.20
CA VAL A 233 -2.73 3.95 20.33
C VAL A 233 -2.53 2.47 19.98
N PHE A 234 -3.45 1.82 19.26
CA PHE A 234 -3.29 0.44 18.82
C PHE A 234 -2.18 0.26 17.77
N PHE A 235 -2.04 1.20 16.82
CA PHE A 235 -0.93 1.19 15.87
C PHE A 235 0.42 1.56 16.52
N GLY A 236 0.43 2.46 17.50
CA GLY A 236 1.62 2.83 18.28
C GLY A 236 2.09 1.72 19.23
N ILE A 237 1.17 1.00 19.88
CA ILE A 237 1.49 -0.13 20.76
C ILE A 237 2.00 -1.33 19.95
N GLY A 238 1.52 -1.53 18.71
CA GLY A 238 2.07 -2.55 17.79
C GLY A 238 3.55 -2.33 17.46
N TYR A 239 3.96 -1.06 17.30
CA TYR A 239 5.37 -0.69 17.07
C TYR A 239 6.24 -0.81 18.34
N LEU A 240 5.71 -0.42 19.51
CA LEU A 240 6.48 -0.45 20.77
C LEU A 240 6.63 -1.85 21.37
N ARG A 241 5.68 -2.77 21.13
CA ARG A 241 5.76 -4.15 21.63
C ARG A 241 6.71 -5.05 20.82
N ALA A 242 7.09 -4.64 19.61
CA ALA A 242 8.12 -5.30 18.81
C ALA A 242 9.55 -4.92 19.26
N GLY A 243 9.72 -3.80 19.98
CA GLY A 243 11.02 -3.32 20.43
C GLY A 243 11.49 -3.81 21.80
N THR A 244 10.60 -4.40 22.63
CA THR A 244 10.94 -4.78 24.01
C THR A 244 11.23 -6.26 24.22
N SER A 245 11.14 -7.09 23.18
CA SER A 245 11.42 -8.53 23.27
C SER A 245 12.87 -8.90 22.89
N TYR A 246 13.82 -8.02 23.17
CA TYR A 246 15.28 -8.21 23.01
C TYR A 246 16.03 -7.82 24.30
N ASN A 247 15.64 -8.39 25.43
CA ASN A 247 16.30 -8.32 26.74
C ASN A 247 15.68 -9.48 27.54
N HIS A 248 16.33 -10.55 28.00
CA HIS A 248 17.67 -10.86 28.52
C HIS A 248 17.82 -12.41 28.58
N PRO A 249 18.90 -13.02 29.12
CA PRO A 249 20.23 -12.52 29.46
C PRO A 249 21.35 -12.96 28.51
#